data_AF-A0A2V5YSC2-F1
#
_entry.id   AF-A0A2V5YSC2-F1
#
_cell.length_a   1.000
_cell.length_b   1.000
_cell.length_c   1.000
_cell.angle_alpha   90.00
_cell.angle_beta   90.00
_cell.angle_gamma   90.00
#
_symmetry.space_group_name_H-M   'P 1'
#
loop_
_entity.id
_entity.type
_entity.pdbx_description
1 polymer ?
#
loop_
_entity_poly.entity_id
_entity_poly.type
_entity_poly.pdbx_seq_one_letter_code
_entity_poly.pdbx_strand_id
1 'polypeptide(L)'
;MHQAEIIVLLFAAVAVLAVVACKLRLPYPIVLVISGLALSFVPRLPEVKLNPEIVFYFFLPALLYPAALFTSWRDFRRNLRQILFLAIGLVLVTTVT
;
A
#
# COMPACT_ATOMS: atom_id res chain seq x y z
N MET A 1 10.67 -28.19 0.69
CA MET A 1 9.21 -28.15 0.39
C MET A 1 8.42 -27.28 1.36
N HIS A 2 8.85 -27.06 2.61
CA HIS A 2 8.14 -26.22 3.59
C HIS A 2 8.03 -24.71 3.26
N GLN A 3 8.98 -24.14 2.52
CA GLN A 3 8.98 -22.70 2.25
C GLN A 3 7.81 -22.27 1.33
N ALA A 4 7.47 -23.10 0.35
CA ALA A 4 6.32 -22.85 -0.53
C ALA A 4 4.99 -22.94 0.26
N GLU A 5 4.88 -23.91 1.17
CA GLU A 5 3.70 -24.05 2.04
C GLU A 5 3.49 -22.83 2.93
N ILE A 6 4.56 -22.29 3.52
CA ILE A 6 4.49 -21.08 4.35
C ILE A 6 4.06 -19.86 3.53
N ILE A 7 4.61 -19.69 2.33
CA ILE A 7 4.25 -18.57 1.45
C ILE A 7 2.78 -18.66 1.04
N VAL A 8 2.32 -19.86 0.64
CA VAL A 8 0.90 -20.08 0.28
C VAL A 8 -0.01 -19.82 1.48
N LEU A 9 0.36 -20.27 2.67
CA LEU A 9 -0.39 -19.99 3.91
C LEU A 9 -0.44 -18.49 4.22
N LEU A 10 0.66 -17.76 4.00
CA LEU A 10 0.71 -16.31 4.17
C LEU A 10 -0.20 -15.58 3.17
N PHE A 11 -0.16 -15.96 1.89
CA PHE A 11 -1.07 -15.40 0.87
C PHE A 11 -2.53 -15.71 1.18
N ALA A 12 -2.83 -16.93 1.65
CA ALA A 12 -4.17 -17.29 2.09
C ALA A 12 -4.63 -16.45 3.30
N ALA A 13 -3.75 -16.24 4.29
CA ALA A 13 -4.06 -15.38 5.43
C ALA A 13 -4.33 -13.93 4.99
N VAL A 14 -3.51 -13.38 4.08
CA VAL A 14 -3.71 -12.04 3.51
C VAL A 14 -5.06 -11.96 2.77
N ALA A 15 -5.42 -12.97 1.98
CA ALA A 15 -6.70 -13.02 1.29
C ALA A 15 -7.89 -13.05 2.26
N VAL A 16 -7.81 -13.85 3.33
CA VAL A 16 -8.84 -13.90 4.38
C VAL A 16 -8.96 -12.54 5.08
N LEU A 17 -7.83 -11.93 5.45
CA LEU A 17 -7.81 -10.60 6.07
C LEU A 17 -8.40 -9.53 5.16
N ALA A 18 -8.18 -9.62 3.84
CA ALA A 18 -8.78 -8.72 2.85
C ALA A 18 -10.31 -8.79 2.86
N VAL A 19 -10.85 -10.02 2.85
CA VAL A 19 -12.29 -10.26 2.90
C VAL A 19 -12.87 -9.78 4.24
N VAL A 20 -12.17 -10.02 5.35
CA VAL A 20 -12.58 -9.53 6.67
C VAL A 20 -12.59 -8.01 6.73
N ALA A 21 -11.58 -7.33 6.17
CA ALA A 21 -11.52 -5.87 6.09
C ALA A 21 -12.72 -5.31 5.32
N CYS A 22 -13.07 -5.94 4.19
CA CYS A 22 -14.25 -5.58 3.40
C CYS A 22 -15.55 -5.76 4.20
N LYS A 23 -15.69 -6.88 4.93
CA LYS A 23 -16.87 -7.18 5.75
C LYS A 23 -17.02 -6.21 6.93
N LEU A 24 -15.90 -5.80 7.55
CA LEU A 24 -15.88 -4.83 8.64
C LEU A 24 -15.98 -3.36 8.16
N ARG A 25 -16.03 -3.12 6.85
CA ARG A 25 -16.01 -1.77 6.23
C ARG A 25 -14.80 -0.93 6.66
N LEU A 26 -13.68 -1.57 6.98
CA LEU A 26 -12.44 -0.90 7.33
C LEU A 26 -11.56 -0.74 6.08
N PRO A 27 -10.77 0.36 6.00
CA PRO A 27 -9.78 0.50 4.93
C PRO A 27 -8.82 -0.69 4.95
N TYR A 28 -8.75 -1.42 3.83
CA TYR A 28 -7.89 -2.57 3.65
C TYR A 28 -6.43 -2.34 4.08
N PRO A 29 -5.79 -1.20 3.77
CA PRO A 29 -4.42 -0.94 4.18
C PRO A 29 -4.22 -0.97 5.71
N ILE A 30 -5.19 -0.46 6.49
CA ILE A 30 -5.08 -0.41 7.95
C ILE A 30 -5.08 -1.83 8.53
N VAL A 31 -6.03 -2.65 8.09
CA VAL A 31 -6.15 -4.04 8.57
C VAL A 31 -4.92 -4.85 8.22
N LEU A 32 -4.40 -4.70 6.99
CA LEU A 32 -3.17 -5.36 6.56
C LEU A 32 -1.95 -4.93 7.37
N VAL A 33 -1.77 -3.64 7.60
CA VAL A 33 -0.59 -3.11 8.32
C VAL A 33 -0.62 -3.61 9.76
N ILE A 34 -1.77 -3.54 10.45
CA ILE A 34 -1.91 -4.04 11.82
C ILE A 34 -1.66 -5.55 11.88
N SER A 35 -2.21 -6.31 10.94
CA SER A 35 -2.03 -7.77 10.91
C SER A 35 -0.59 -8.15 10.59
N GLY A 36 0.06 -7.46 9.64
CA GLY A 36 1.47 -7.65 9.32
C GLY A 36 2.38 -7.30 10.50
N LEU A 37 2.08 -6.21 11.22
CA LEU A 37 2.78 -5.84 12.44
C LEU A 37 2.62 -6.91 13.53
N ALA A 38 1.40 -7.41 13.72
CA ALA A 38 1.13 -8.50 14.67
C ALA A 38 1.88 -9.79 14.29
N LEU A 39 1.92 -10.13 13.00
CA LEU A 39 2.66 -11.28 12.46
C LEU A 39 4.18 -11.10 12.65
N SER A 40 4.70 -9.88 12.59
CA SER A 40 6.14 -9.61 12.80
C SER A 40 6.65 -10.02 14.17
N PHE A 41 5.79 -10.19 15.18
CA PHE A 41 6.18 -10.69 16.49
C PHE A 41 6.37 -12.21 16.55
N VAL A 42 6.08 -12.94 15.46
CA VAL A 42 6.21 -14.39 15.39
C VAL A 42 7.63 -14.77 14.96
N PRO A 43 8.48 -15.33 15.86
CA PRO A 43 9.91 -15.57 15.60
C PRO A 43 10.20 -16.73 14.62
N ARG A 44 9.18 -17.43 14.14
CA ARG A 44 9.31 -18.55 13.18
C ARG A 44 9.14 -18.12 11.72
N LEU A 45 8.84 -16.85 11.48
CA LEU A 45 8.68 -16.34 10.11
C LEU A 45 10.06 -16.09 9.48
N PRO A 46 10.28 -16.52 8.24
CA PRO A 46 11.51 -16.19 7.52
C PRO A 46 11.59 -14.68 7.31
N GLU A 47 12.81 -14.12 7.41
CA GLU A 47 13.05 -12.72 7.07
C GLU A 47 12.80 -12.49 5.58
N VAL A 48 11.65 -11.94 5.24
CA VAL A 48 11.33 -11.53 3.87
C VAL A 48 11.80 -10.09 3.68
N LYS A 49 13.00 -9.93 3.09
CA LYS A 49 13.46 -8.62 2.62
C LYS A 49 12.82 -8.33 1.26
N LEU A 50 11.93 -7.34 1.22
CA LEU A 50 11.39 -6.84 -0.04
C LEU A 50 12.50 -6.13 -0.82
N ASN A 51 12.74 -6.58 -2.06
CA ASN A 51 13.64 -5.87 -2.96
C ASN A 51 12.98 -4.53 -3.35
N PRO A 52 13.60 -3.37 -3.04
CA PRO A 52 13.05 -2.07 -3.39
C PRO A 52 12.74 -1.91 -4.88
N GLU A 53 13.58 -2.47 -5.75
CA GLU A 53 13.39 -2.39 -7.21
C GLU A 53 12.06 -3.03 -7.61
N ILE A 54 11.69 -4.17 -7.01
CA ILE A 54 10.40 -4.82 -7.29
C ILE A 54 9.24 -3.92 -6.84
N VAL A 55 9.37 -3.26 -5.68
CA VAL A 55 8.35 -2.33 -5.18
C VAL A 55 8.17 -1.15 -6.13
N PHE A 56 9.26 -0.52 -6.55
CA PHE A 56 9.24 0.63 -7.46
C PHE A 56 8.77 0.27 -8.87
N TYR A 57 9.15 -0.89 -9.40
CA TYR A 57 8.83 -1.26 -10.79
C TYR A 57 7.49 -1.97 -10.95
N PHE A 58 7.01 -2.71 -9.96
CA PHE A 58 5.77 -3.49 -10.07
C PHE A 58 4.63 -2.91 -9.23
N PHE A 59 4.87 -2.69 -7.94
CA PHE A 59 3.80 -2.28 -7.03
C PHE A 59 3.41 -0.83 -7.24
N LEU A 60 4.38 0.07 -7.33
CA LEU A 60 4.11 1.51 -7.46
C LEU A 60 3.33 1.84 -8.75
N PRO A 61 3.65 1.30 -9.94
CA PRO A 61 2.84 1.52 -11.13
C PRO A 61 1.45 0.91 -11.01
N ALA A 62 1.32 -0.31 -10.46
CA ALA A 62 0.03 -0.95 -10.24
C ALA A 62 -0.88 -0.17 -9.27
N LEU A 63 -0.30 0.56 -8.32
CA LEU A 63 -1.04 1.42 -7.37
C LEU A 63 -1.33 2.81 -7.93
N LEU A 64 -0.36 3.44 -8.61
CA LEU A 64 -0.48 4.81 -9.09
C LEU A 64 -1.27 4.93 -10.41
N TYR A 65 -1.16 3.95 -11.31
CA TYR A 65 -1.82 4.01 -12.61
C TYR A 65 -3.35 4.09 -12.50
N PRO A 66 -4.03 3.25 -11.69
CA PRO A 66 -5.47 3.40 -11.48
C PRO A 66 -5.82 4.75 -10.84
N ALA A 67 -5.04 5.21 -9.85
CA ALA A 67 -5.28 6.50 -9.21
C ALA A 67 -5.20 7.68 -10.20
N ALA A 68 -4.25 7.62 -11.14
CA ALA A 68 -4.14 8.60 -12.21
C ALA A 68 -5.31 8.51 -13.21
N LEU A 69 -5.71 7.30 -13.60
CA LEU A 69 -6.82 7.09 -14.56
C LEU A 69 -8.20 7.48 -14.01
N PHE A 70 -8.47 7.21 -12.73
CA PHE A 70 -9.75 7.55 -12.11
C PHE A 70 -9.85 9.05 -11.76
N THR A 71 -8.77 9.81 -11.92
CA THR A 71 -8.77 11.27 -11.71
C THR A 71 -9.34 12.00 -12.93
N SER A 72 -10.36 12.83 -12.71
CA SER A 72 -10.96 13.67 -13.75
C SER A 72 -9.98 14.73 -14.26
N TRP A 73 -9.65 14.66 -15.55
CA TRP A 73 -8.73 15.62 -16.20
C TRP A 73 -9.26 17.07 -16.17
N ARG A 74 -10.59 17.26 -16.23
CA ARG A 74 -11.19 18.60 -16.19
C ARG A 74 -11.07 19.23 -14.81
N ASP A 75 -11.38 18.46 -13.76
CA ASP A 75 -11.31 18.94 -12.39
C ASP A 75 -9.87 19.17 -11.95
N PHE A 76 -8.95 18.31 -12.41
CA PHE A 76 -7.52 18.49 -12.20
C PHE A 76 -7.02 19.82 -12.79
N ARG A 77 -7.36 20.12 -14.05
CA ARG A 77 -6.98 21.41 -14.67
C ARG A 77 -7.63 22.61 -14.00
N ARG A 78 -8.88 22.50 -13.55
CA ARG A 78 -9.57 23.59 -12.82
C ARG A 78 -8.90 23.92 -11.49
N ASN A 79 -8.35 22.93 -10.79
CA ASN A 79 -7.78 23.08 -9.44
C ASN A 79 -6.24 23.03 -9.41
N LEU A 80 -5.59 23.14 -10.57
CA LEU A 80 -4.15 22.90 -10.75
C LEU A 80 -3.28 23.76 -9.79
N ARG A 81 -3.65 25.03 -9.56
CA ARG A 81 -2.95 25.90 -8.62
C ARG A 81 -2.96 25.35 -7.19
N GLN A 82 -4.12 24.93 -6.70
CA GLN A 82 -4.26 24.40 -5.34
C GLN A 82 -3.55 23.05 -5.21
N ILE A 83 -3.67 22.18 -6.22
CA ILE A 83 -2.98 20.89 -6.26
C ILE A 83 -1.47 21.11 -6.20
N LEU A 84 -0.90 22.04 -6.96
CA LEU A 84 0.55 22.33 -6.90
C LEU A 84 1.00 22.88 -5.53
N PHE A 85 0.23 23.77 -4.91
CA PHE A 85 0.55 24.27 -3.57
C PHE A 85 0.53 23.15 -2.53
N LEU A 86 -0.44 22.24 -2.58
CA LEU A 86 -0.53 21.11 -1.65
C LEU A 86 0.49 20.00 -1.97
N ALA A 87 0.77 19.74 -3.24
CA ALA A 87 1.68 18.65 -3.64
C ALA A 87 3.16 19.04 -3.53
N ILE A 88 3.51 20.30 -3.83
CA ILE A 88 4.91 20.76 -3.80
C ILE A 88 5.15 21.63 -2.57
N GLY A 89 4.34 22.69 -2.40
CA GLY A 89 4.54 23.66 -1.32
C GLY A 89 4.44 23.01 0.06
N LEU A 90 3.33 22.34 0.34
CA LEU A 90 3.12 21.68 1.63
C LEU A 90 4.16 20.58 1.88
N VAL A 91 4.49 19.77 0.87
CA VAL A 91 5.51 18.69 1.00
C VAL A 91 6.88 19.27 1.34
N LEU A 92 7.30 20.36 0.69
CA LEU A 92 8.55 21.04 1.03
C LEU A 92 8.53 21.55 2.47
N VAL A 93 7.44 22.18 2.90
CA VAL A 93 7.29 22.67 4.28
C VAL A 93 7.37 21.51 5.28
N THR A 94 6.66 20.41 5.05
CA THR A 94 6.67 19.23 5.95
C THR A 94 7.97 18.43 5.92
N THR A 95 8.78 18.59 4.86
CA THR A 95 10.10 17.92 4.77
C THR A 95 11.18 18.72 5.48
N VAL A 96 11.04 20.06 5.48
CA VAL A 96 12.00 20.98 6.11
C VAL A 96 11.70 21.17 7.60
N THR A 97 10.45 20.97 8.04
CA THR A 97 10.03 21.04 9.45
C THR A 97 10.23 19.69 10.14
#